data_AF-A0A967VXZ7-F1
#
_entry.id   AF-A0A967VXZ7-F1
#
_cell.length_a   1.000
_cell.length_b   1.000
_cell.length_c   1.000
_cell.angle_alpha   90.00
_cell.angle_beta   90.00
_cell.angle_gamma   90.00
#
_symmetry.space_group_name_H-M   'P 1'
#
loop_
_entity.id
_entity.type
_entity.pdbx_description
1 polymer ?
#
loop_
_entity_poly.entity_id
_entity_poly.type
_entity_poly.pdbx_seq_one_letter_code
_entity_poly.pdbx_strand_id
1 'polypeptide(L)' 'VDLERDEAQLLFDRVIHNVELMLKHNRVHADLSAYNILYWEGEIILIDFPQAISPVNNQSAYLIFKRDMLRICEYFN' A
#
# COMPACT_ATOMS: atom_id res chain seq x y z
N VAL A 1 -0.56 -14.93 -9.49
CA VAL A 1 0.14 -14.38 -10.67
C VAL A 1 1.59 -14.48 -10.32
N ASP A 2 2.37 -15.24 -11.09
CA ASP A 2 3.81 -15.33 -10.88
C ASP A 2 4.46 -14.35 -11.84
N LEU A 3 5.11 -13.33 -11.27
CA LEU A 3 5.77 -12.27 -12.01
C LEU A 3 7.28 -12.49 -11.99
N GLU A 4 7.97 -12.03 -13.03
CA GLU A 4 9.41 -11.96 -12.98
C GLU A 4 9.86 -10.97 -11.90
N ARG A 5 11.03 -11.23 -11.30
CA ARG A 5 11.55 -10.45 -10.17
C ARG A 5 11.64 -8.96 -10.47
N ASP A 6 12.04 -8.60 -11.69
CA ASP A 6 12.19 -7.21 -12.11
C ASP A 6 10.82 -6.51 -12.24
N GLU A 7 9.80 -7.23 -12.71
CA GLU A 7 8.44 -6.72 -12.76
C GLU A 7 7.85 -6.55 -11.35
N ALA A 8 8.06 -7.53 -10.47
CA ALA A 8 7.64 -7.44 -9.07
C ALA A 8 8.26 -6.24 -8.34
N GLN A 9 9.54 -5.94 -8.60
CA GLN A 9 10.21 -4.76 -8.05
C GLN A 9 9.59 -3.46 -8.58
N LEU A 10 9.30 -3.37 -9.87
CA LEU A 10 8.66 -2.18 -10.46
C LEU A 10 7.27 -1.94 -9.84
N LEU A 11 6.50 -3.00 -9.61
CA LEU A 11 5.19 -2.90 -8.96
C LEU A 11 5.32 -2.51 -7.49
N PHE A 12 6.30 -3.04 -6.76
CA PHE A 12 6.59 -2.62 -5.39
C PHE A 12 6.86 -1.12 -5.32
N ASP A 13 7.72 -0.59 -6.20
CA ASP A 13 8.05 0.83 -6.24
C ASP A 13 6.80 1.69 -6.52
N ARG A 14 5.90 1.22 -7.39
CA ARG A 14 4.60 1.88 -7.63
C ARG A 14 3.70 1.85 -6.39
N VAL A 15 3.67 0.75 -5.63
CA VAL A 15 2.90 0.66 -4.38
C VAL A 15 3.43 1.68 -3.38
N ILE A 16 4.76 1.76 -3.20
CA ILE A 16 5.39 2.74 -2.31
C ILE A 16 5.08 4.17 -2.76
N HIS A 17 5.13 4.46 -4.06
CA HIS A 17 4.76 5.77 -4.60
C HIS A 17 3.31 6.16 -4.23
N ASN A 18 2.36 5.24 -4.36
CA ASN A 18 0.97 5.48 -3.97
C ASN A 18 0.82 5.71 -2.47
N VAL A 19 1.56 4.98 -1.64
CA VAL A 19 1.58 5.16 -0.18
C VAL A 19 2.11 6.56 0.19
N GLU A 20 3.20 7.00 -0.45
CA GLU A 20 3.73 8.36 -0.26
C GLU A 20 2.71 9.43 -0.67
N LEU A 21 2.00 9.23 -1.79
CA LEU A 21 0.93 10.12 -2.23
C LEU A 21 -0.19 10.20 -1.20
N MET A 22 -0.63 9.06 -0.66
CA MET A 22 -1.64 9.04 0.42
C MET A 22 -1.17 9.82 1.64
N LEU A 23 0.09 9.65 2.07
CA LEU A 23 0.65 10.39 3.20
C LEU A 23 0.71 11.90 2.93
N LYS A 24 1.07 12.34 1.71
CA LYS A 24 1.01 13.75 1.29
C LYS A 24 -0.41 14.33 1.39
N HIS A 25 -1.42 13.48 1.23
CA HIS A 25 -2.83 13.84 1.38
C HIS A 25 -3.40 13.57 2.79
N ASN A 26 -2.55 13.38 3.82
CA ASN A 26 -2.96 13.06 5.18
C ASN A 26 -3.88 11.84 5.27
N ARG A 27 -3.49 10.76 4.57
CA ARG A 27 -4.21 9.48 4.56
C ARG A 27 -3.25 8.31 4.80
N VAL A 28 -3.70 7.38 5.63
CA VAL A 28 -3.16 6.02 5.78
C VAL A 28 -4.28 5.06 5.40
N HIS A 29 -3.98 4.05 4.58
CA HIS A 29 -4.99 3.12 4.06
C HIS A 29 -5.69 2.34 5.18
N ALA A 30 -4.94 1.97 6.22
CA ALA A 30 -5.41 1.26 7.39
C ALA A 30 -5.93 -0.17 7.16
N ASP A 31 -5.71 -0.70 5.97
CA ASP A 31 -5.80 -2.13 5.66
C ASP A 31 -5.05 -2.48 4.38
N LEU A 32 -3.95 -1.79 4.07
CA LEU A 32 -3.21 -2.08 2.84
C LEU A 32 -2.61 -3.49 2.90
N SER A 33 -2.87 -4.28 1.86
CA SER A 33 -2.32 -5.61 1.60
C SER A 33 -2.43 -5.93 0.12
N ALA A 34 -1.82 -7.03 -0.33
CA ALA A 34 -1.93 -7.50 -1.72
C ALA A 34 -3.37 -7.70 -2.20
N TYR A 35 -4.30 -8.04 -1.30
CA TYR A 35 -5.72 -8.22 -1.64
C TYR A 35 -6.42 -6.91 -2.01
N ASN A 36 -5.88 -5.77 -1.55
CA ASN A 36 -6.41 -4.43 -1.82
C ASN A 36 -5.65 -3.71 -2.95
N ILE A 37 -4.86 -4.47 -3.72
CA ILE A 37 -4.14 -3.99 -4.91
C ILE A 37 -4.69 -4.74 -6.11
N LEU A 38 -5.34 -4.01 -7.01
CA LEU A 38 -5.69 -4.53 -8.33
C LEU A 38 -4.48 -4.39 -9.24
N TYR A 39 -4.13 -5.47 -9.93
CA TYR A 39 -3.12 -5.47 -10.99
C TYR A 39 -3.78 -5.74 -12.33
N TRP A 40 -3.50 -4.88 -13.31
CA TRP A 40 -3.98 -5.05 -14.68
C TRP A 40 -2.95 -4.49 -15.66
N GLU A 41 -2.43 -5.34 -16.54
CA GLU A 41 -1.51 -4.93 -17.63
C GLU A 41 -0.33 -4.06 -17.16
N GLY A 42 0.34 -4.45 -16.07
CA GLY A 42 1.47 -3.71 -15.50
C GLY A 42 1.08 -2.55 -14.58
N GLU A 43 -0.19 -2.14 -14.56
CA GLU A 43 -0.68 -1.05 -13.71
C GLU A 43 -1.22 -1.58 -12.37
N ILE A 44 -1.09 -0.76 -11.33
CA ILE A 44 -1.64 -1.05 -10.00
C ILE A 44 -2.68 0.00 -9.60
N ILE A 45 -3.77 -0.45 -8.99
CA ILE A 45 -4.82 0.41 -8.45
C ILE A 45 -5.09 -0.03 -7.02
N LEU A 46 -4.93 0.90 -6.07
CA LEU A 46 -5.35 0.69 -4.69
C LEU A 46 -6.86 0.82 -4.59
N ILE A 47 -7.51 -0.05 -3.81
CA ILE A 47 -8.96 -0.06 -3.59
C ILE A 47 -9.29 -0.18 -2.11
N ASP A 48 -10.58 -0.06 -1.78
CA ASP A 48 -11.11 -0.24 -0.43
C ASP A 48 -10.59 0.79 0.59
N PHE A 49 -11.02 2.04 0.42
CA PHE A 49 -10.67 3.17 1.29
C PHE A 49 -11.63 3.48 2.47
N PRO A 50 -12.75 2.77 2.77
CA PRO A 50 -13.66 3.22 3.84
C PRO A 50 -12.99 3.24 5.23
N GLN A 51 -11.97 2.42 5.45
CA GLN A 51 -11.14 2.37 6.66
C GLN A 51 -10.00 3.40 6.70
N ALA A 52 -9.76 4.17 5.64
CA ALA A 52 -8.62 5.08 5.58
C ALA A 52 -8.70 6.17 6.66
N ILE A 53 -7.60 6.37 7.38
CA ILE A 53 -7.51 7.27 8.53
C ILE A 53 -6.58 8.46 8.28
N SER A 54 -6.73 9.53 9.07
CA SER A 54 -5.76 10.62 9.13
C SER A 54 -4.56 10.22 10.00
N PRO A 55 -3.32 10.41 9.55
CA PRO A 55 -2.12 10.15 10.35
C PRO A 55 -1.96 11.12 11.53
N VAL A 56 -2.59 12.31 11.45
CA VAL A 56 -2.45 13.36 12.47
C VAL A 56 -3.48 13.22 13.59
N ASN A 57 -4.67 12.70 13.28
CA ASN A 57 -5.81 12.68 14.21
C ASN A 57 -6.05 11.33 14.88
N ASN A 58 -5.19 10.34 14.63
CA ASN A 58 -5.31 9.00 15.18
C ASN A 58 -4.00 8.59 15.86
N GLN A 59 -4.04 8.40 17.18
CA GLN A 59 -2.87 8.03 17.99
C GLN A 59 -2.25 6.69 17.57
N SER A 60 -3.06 5.80 17.00
CA SER A 60 -2.63 4.49 16.49
C SER A 60 -2.19 4.53 15.02
N ALA A 61 -2.21 5.69 14.35
CA ALA A 61 -1.96 5.78 12.92
C ALA A 61 -0.59 5.21 12.51
N TYR A 62 0.46 5.50 13.29
CA TYR A 62 1.80 4.97 13.01
C TYR A 62 1.87 3.44 13.11
N LEU A 63 1.21 2.85 14.12
CA LEU A 63 1.16 1.39 14.29
C LEU A 63 0.40 0.73 13.13
N ILE A 64 -0.71 1.33 12.72
CA ILE A 64 -1.54 0.88 11.59
C ILE A 64 -0.75 0.99 10.28
N PHE A 65 -0.10 2.13 10.04
CA PHE A 65 0.78 2.33 8.88
C PHE A 65 1.92 1.30 8.85
N LYS A 66 2.58 1.06 9.99
CA LYS A 66 3.65 0.08 10.10
C LYS A 66 3.15 -1.33 9.75
N ARG A 67 1.97 -1.72 10.24
CA ARG A 67 1.35 -3.02 9.90
C ARG A 67 1.10 -3.15 8.40
N ASP A 68 0.55 -2.12 7.79
CA ASP A 68 0.28 -2.05 6.35
C ASP A 68 1.59 -2.21 5.54
N MET A 69 2.68 -1.53 5.95
CA MET A 69 3.99 -1.65 5.29
C MET A 69 4.61 -3.03 5.47
N LEU A 70 4.50 -3.65 6.64
CA LEU A 70 4.99 -5.00 6.87
C LEU A 70 4.31 -6.01 5.94
N ARG A 71 2.99 -5.94 5.80
CA ARG A 71 2.22 -6.82 4.89
C ARG A 71 2.64 -6.67 3.43
N ILE A 72 2.93 -5.43 3.00
CA ILE A 72 3.43 -5.18 1.65
C ILE A 72 4.84 -5.74 1.48
N CYS A 73 5.76 -5.45 2.40
CA CYS A 73 7.11 -6.01 2.33
C CYS A 73 7.09 -7.55 2.34
N GLU A 74 6.27 -8.18 3.17
CA GLU A 74 6.12 -9.65 3.23
C GLU A 74 5.59 -10.24 1.92
N TYR A 75 4.74 -9.52 1.18
CA TYR A 75 4.19 -9.99 -0.08
C TYR A 75 5.19 -9.91 -1.25
N PHE A 76 6.07 -8.91 -1.26
CA PHE A 76 7.03 -8.67 -2.34
C PHE A 76 8.43 -9.25 -2.09
N ASN A 77 8.63 -9.97 -0.97
CA ASN A 77 9.90 -10.60 -0.60
C ASN A 77 10.02 -12.03 -1.16
#